data_AF-A0A139X136-F1
#
_entry.id   AF-A0A139X136-F1
#
_cell.length_a   1.000
_cell.length_b   1.000
_cell.length_c   1.000
_cell.angle_alpha   90.00
_cell.angle_beta   90.00
_cell.angle_gamma   90.00
#
_symmetry.space_group_name_H-M   'P 1'
#
loop_
_entity.id
_entity.type
_entity.pdbx_description
1 polymer ?
#
loop_
_entity_poly.entity_id
_entity_poly.type
_entity_poly.pdbx_seq_one_letter_code
_entity_poly.pdbx_strand_id
1 'polypeptide(L)'
;MYSNNTTLKKNKISSEFACRLGHLAPQQKVSVIVFLKLESNFDNPASSRLTRAERRATMESIRNSATQALGYIKKIIQDFGGKELAERPDALGSIPIEISAAGVKALAASDVVKAVLEEQEIVPANGINSVYIHSREC
;
A
#
# COMPACT_ATOMS: atom_id res chain seq x y z
N MET A 1 -8.17 -8.79 36.48
CA MET A 1 -8.95 -9.14 35.27
C MET A 1 -8.50 -8.22 34.15
N TYR A 2 -7.60 -8.69 33.28
CA TYR A 2 -7.17 -7.92 32.12
C TYR A 2 -7.99 -8.37 30.91
N SER A 3 -8.75 -7.43 30.36
CA SER A 3 -9.70 -7.64 29.28
C SER A 3 -8.98 -7.95 27.95
N ASN A 4 -9.38 -9.09 27.37
CA ASN A 4 -9.63 -9.36 25.96
C ASN A 4 -8.51 -9.07 24.94
N ASN A 5 -7.74 -10.13 24.66
CA ASN A 5 -7.10 -10.39 23.37
C ASN A 5 -8.16 -10.53 22.27
N THR A 6 -8.69 -9.41 21.78
CA THR A 6 -9.26 -9.36 20.44
C THR A 6 -8.10 -9.05 19.51
N THR A 7 -7.75 -9.98 18.63
CA THR A 7 -6.94 -9.75 17.43
C THR A 7 -7.55 -8.57 16.67
N LEU A 8 -7.11 -7.36 16.98
CA LEU A 8 -7.37 -6.17 16.18
C LEU A 8 -6.80 -6.51 14.80
N LYS A 9 -7.68 -6.84 13.85
CA LYS A 9 -7.29 -6.88 12.44
C LYS A 9 -6.60 -5.55 12.18
N LYS A 10 -5.28 -5.58 12.01
CA LYS A 10 -4.50 -4.38 11.75
C LYS A 10 -5.08 -3.78 10.48
N ASN A 11 -5.77 -2.65 10.60
CA ASN A 11 -6.38 -1.98 9.46
C ASN A 11 -5.25 -1.65 8.48
N LYS A 12 -5.37 -2.17 7.25
CA LYS A 12 -4.36 -1.99 6.19
C LYS A 12 -4.43 -0.63 5.51
N ILE A 13 -5.45 0.15 5.86
CA ILE A 13 -5.72 1.53 5.42
C ILE A 13 -5.76 2.41 6.67
N SER A 14 -5.24 3.63 6.60
CA SER A 14 -5.30 4.58 7.73
C SER A 14 -6.75 5.03 8.00
N SER A 15 -7.01 5.55 9.21
CA SER A 15 -8.31 6.12 9.59
C SER A 15 -8.76 7.23 8.64
N GLU A 16 -7.83 8.12 8.30
CA GLU A 16 -8.08 9.29 7.46
C GLU A 16 -8.40 8.87 6.03
N PHE A 17 -7.65 7.91 5.48
CA PHE A 17 -7.92 7.42 4.15
C PHE A 17 -9.23 6.61 4.11
N ALA A 18 -9.53 5.81 5.13
CA ALA A 18 -10.81 5.11 5.25
C ALA A 18 -12.00 6.07 5.32
N CYS A 19 -11.85 7.17 6.08
CA CYS A 19 -12.82 8.26 6.14
C CYS A 19 -13.05 8.90 4.77
N ARG A 20 -11.98 9.25 4.04
CA ARG A 20 -12.09 9.80 2.67
C ARG A 20 -12.77 8.82 1.71
N LEU A 21 -12.40 7.54 1.73
CA LEU A 21 -13.03 6.49 0.92
C LEU A 21 -14.53 6.34 1.21
N GLY A 22 -14.97 6.62 2.45
CA GLY A 22 -16.39 6.62 2.84
C GLY A 22 -17.24 7.66 2.12
N HIS A 23 -16.60 8.75 1.64
CA HIS A 23 -17.27 9.85 0.94
C HIS A 23 -17.20 9.73 -0.59
N LEU A 24 -16.51 8.72 -1.13
CA LEU A 24 -16.40 8.48 -2.56
C LEU A 24 -17.49 7.54 -3.07
N ALA A 25 -17.92 7.72 -4.32
CA ALA A 25 -18.77 6.73 -4.97
C ALA A 25 -18.00 5.40 -5.12
N PRO A 26 -18.63 4.23 -4.96
CA PRO A 26 -17.94 2.93 -5.00
C PRO A 26 -17.05 2.71 -6.23
N GLN A 27 -17.47 3.20 -7.39
CA GLN A 27 -16.80 3.10 -8.68
C GLN A 27 -15.77 4.22 -8.95
N GLN A 28 -15.74 5.26 -8.11
CA GLN A 28 -14.83 6.39 -8.30
C GLN A 28 -13.38 5.92 -8.20
N LYS A 29 -12.56 6.34 -9.18
CA LYS A 29 -11.14 5.96 -9.25
C LYS A 29 -10.32 6.74 -8.25
N VAL A 30 -9.36 6.04 -7.64
CA VAL A 30 -8.39 6.57 -6.69
C VAL A 30 -7.04 5.94 -7.01
N SER A 31 -5.98 6.73 -6.94
CA SER A 31 -4.61 6.22 -7.02
C SER A 31 -4.10 5.86 -5.63
N VAL A 32 -3.56 4.65 -5.52
CA VAL A 32 -3.06 4.10 -4.27
C VAL A 32 -1.69 3.48 -4.46
N ILE A 33 -0.89 3.46 -3.41
CA ILE A 33 0.35 2.71 -3.32
C ILE A 33 0.05 1.47 -2.48
N VAL A 34 0.15 0.29 -3.10
CA VAL A 34 -0.10 -1.00 -2.43
C VAL A 34 1.22 -1.60 -2.02
N PHE A 35 1.40 -1.82 -0.71
CA PHE A 35 2.51 -2.60 -0.18
C PHE A 35 2.11 -4.06 -0.11
N LEU A 36 2.88 -4.90 -0.79
CA LEU A 36 2.66 -6.32 -0.83
C LEU A 36 3.32 -7.00 0.37
N LYS A 37 2.70 -8.07 0.85
CA LYS A 37 3.27 -8.88 1.92
C LYS A 37 4.42 -9.68 1.32
N LEU A 38 5.63 -9.36 1.77
CA LEU A 38 6.84 -10.09 1.40
C LEU A 38 7.00 -11.32 2.29
N GLU A 39 7.81 -12.27 1.84
CA GLU A 39 8.22 -13.38 2.69
C GLU A 39 8.96 -12.87 3.94
N SER A 40 8.86 -13.60 5.05
CA SER A 40 9.31 -13.17 6.40
C SER A 40 10.79 -12.78 6.50
N ASN A 41 11.60 -13.11 5.50
CA ASN A 41 13.04 -12.89 5.49
C ASN A 41 13.43 -11.41 5.31
N PHE A 42 12.49 -10.52 4.98
CA PHE A 42 12.75 -9.10 4.75
C PHE A 42 12.40 -8.19 5.92
N ASP A 43 11.66 -8.69 6.93
CA ASP A 43 11.23 -7.87 8.06
C ASP A 43 12.31 -7.74 9.16
N ASN A 44 13.41 -8.50 9.07
CA ASN A 44 14.53 -8.42 10.00
C ASN A 44 15.68 -7.60 9.44
N PRO A 45 16.05 -6.46 10.06
CA PRO A 45 17.25 -5.74 9.66
C PRO A 45 18.48 -6.62 9.96
N ALA A 46 19.31 -6.86 8.93
CA ALA A 46 20.59 -7.52 9.12
C ALA A 46 21.40 -6.76 10.17
N SER A 47 21.90 -7.46 11.19
CA SER A 47 22.68 -6.87 12.29
C SER A 47 24.05 -6.34 11.87
N SER A 48 24.42 -6.52 10.59
CA SER A 48 25.69 -6.08 10.01
C SER A 48 25.48 -5.22 8.76
N ARG A 49 26.43 -4.32 8.50
CA ARG A 49 26.45 -3.50 7.29
C ARG A 49 26.56 -4.39 6.05
N LEU A 50 25.52 -4.38 5.22
CA LEU A 50 25.49 -5.10 3.95
C LEU A 50 26.46 -4.49 2.93
N THR A 51 27.13 -5.35 2.16
CA THR A 51 27.91 -4.99 0.99
C THR A 51 27.01 -4.46 -0.14
N ARG A 52 27.61 -3.87 -1.18
CA ARG A 52 26.86 -3.41 -2.36
C ARG A 52 26.18 -4.58 -3.10
N ALA A 53 26.85 -5.72 -3.20
CA ALA A 53 26.31 -6.92 -3.85
C ALA A 53 25.11 -7.48 -3.09
N GLU A 54 25.22 -7.59 -1.77
CA GLU A 54 24.11 -8.07 -0.91
C GLU A 54 22.91 -7.12 -0.94
N ARG A 55 23.13 -5.81 -0.90
CA ARG A 55 22.02 -4.83 -1.07
C ARG A 55 21.29 -5.02 -2.39
N ARG A 56 22.02 -5.23 -3.49
CA ARG A 56 21.42 -5.48 -4.81
C ARG A 56 20.62 -6.77 -4.84
N ALA A 57 21.18 -7.85 -4.30
CA ALA A 57 20.49 -9.14 -4.19
C ALA A 57 19.23 -9.05 -3.33
N THR A 58 19.29 -8.32 -2.21
CA THR A 58 18.14 -8.09 -1.32
C THR A 58 17.02 -7.34 -2.05
N MET A 59 17.34 -6.24 -2.74
CA MET A 59 16.35 -5.49 -3.51
C MET A 59 15.69 -6.33 -4.60
N GLU A 60 16.44 -7.18 -5.30
CA GLU A 60 15.89 -8.04 -6.34
C GLU A 60 15.00 -9.15 -5.75
N SER A 61 15.41 -9.70 -4.61
CA SER A 61 14.62 -10.70 -3.88
C SER A 61 13.28 -10.11 -3.40
N ILE A 62 13.29 -8.86 -2.91
CA ILE A 62 12.06 -8.11 -2.58
C ILE A 62 11.17 -7.96 -3.82
N ARG A 63 11.72 -7.50 -4.95
CA ARG A 63 10.95 -7.34 -6.20
C ARG A 63 10.33 -8.65 -6.66
N ASN A 64 11.06 -9.75 -6.59
CA ASN A 64 10.57 -11.06 -7.01
C ASN A 64 9.43 -11.54 -6.11
N SER A 65 9.61 -11.46 -4.79
CA SER A 65 8.56 -11.81 -3.82
C SER A 65 7.31 -10.96 -4.01
N ALA A 66 7.48 -9.65 -4.19
CA ALA A 66 6.39 -8.73 -4.48
C ALA A 66 5.71 -9.04 -5.83
N THR A 67 6.46 -9.39 -6.87
CA THR A 67 5.89 -9.73 -8.19
C THR A 67 5.00 -10.96 -8.11
N GLN A 68 5.39 -11.95 -7.31
CA GLN A 68 4.55 -13.12 -7.04
C GLN A 68 3.28 -12.72 -6.27
N ALA A 69 3.40 -11.89 -5.23
CA ALA A 69 2.26 -11.37 -4.47
C ALA A 69 1.28 -10.57 -5.35
N LEU A 70 1.81 -9.76 -6.28
CA LEU A 70 1.04 -9.00 -7.25
C LEU A 70 0.17 -9.91 -8.12
N GLY A 71 0.71 -11.05 -8.54
CA GLY A 71 -0.03 -12.06 -9.32
C GLY A 71 -1.33 -12.51 -8.64
N TYR A 72 -1.35 -12.62 -7.31
CA TYR A 72 -2.56 -13.01 -6.57
C TYR A 72 -3.62 -11.91 -6.49
N ILE A 73 -3.24 -10.64 -6.56
CA ILE A 73 -4.19 -9.51 -6.51
C ILE A 73 -4.60 -9.00 -7.90
N LYS A 74 -3.99 -9.49 -8.99
CA LYS A 74 -4.33 -9.07 -10.36
C LYS A 74 -5.82 -9.20 -10.67
N LYS A 75 -6.46 -10.28 -10.20
CA LYS A 75 -7.89 -10.47 -10.38
C LYS A 75 -8.71 -9.40 -9.63
N ILE A 76 -8.32 -9.04 -8.41
CA ILE A 76 -8.97 -7.94 -7.66
C ILE A 76 -8.81 -6.62 -8.43
N ILE A 77 -7.62 -6.34 -8.96
CA ILE A 77 -7.39 -5.13 -9.75
C ILE A 77 -8.34 -5.11 -10.96
N GLN A 78 -8.43 -6.21 -11.71
CA GLN A 78 -9.30 -6.33 -12.89
C GLN A 78 -10.80 -6.22 -12.55
N ASP A 79 -11.28 -6.97 -11.56
CA ASP A 79 -12.69 -7.03 -11.16
C ASP A 79 -13.22 -5.65 -10.71
N PHE A 80 -12.33 -4.79 -10.20
CA PHE A 80 -12.65 -3.43 -9.76
C PHE A 80 -12.19 -2.34 -10.77
N GLY A 81 -11.88 -2.77 -12.00
CA GLY A 81 -11.53 -1.95 -13.16
C GLY A 81 -10.23 -1.15 -12.99
N GLY A 82 -9.34 -1.60 -12.13
CA GLY A 82 -8.06 -0.96 -11.87
C GLY A 82 -6.99 -1.29 -12.90
N LYS A 83 -5.84 -0.64 -12.76
CA LYS A 83 -4.63 -0.86 -13.55
C LYS A 83 -3.39 -0.57 -12.72
N GLU A 84 -2.34 -1.33 -12.92
CA GLU A 84 -1.02 -0.99 -12.39
C GLU A 84 -0.47 0.25 -13.12
N LEU A 85 0.14 1.18 -12.36
CA LEU A 85 0.78 2.38 -12.89
C LEU A 85 2.29 2.20 -13.08
N ALA A 86 2.82 1.03 -12.70
CA ALA A 86 4.19 0.61 -12.93
C ALA A 86 4.22 -0.84 -13.43
N GLU A 87 5.25 -1.19 -14.21
CA GLU A 87 5.39 -2.54 -14.79
C GLU A 87 5.60 -3.63 -13.72
N ARG A 88 6.26 -3.28 -12.62
CA ARG A 88 6.61 -4.20 -11.53
C ARG A 88 6.73 -3.48 -10.19
N PRO A 89 6.63 -4.20 -9.07
CA PRO A 89 6.88 -3.63 -7.75
C PRO A 89 8.30 -3.08 -7.58
N ASP A 90 8.42 -2.10 -6.69
CA ASP A 90 9.68 -1.43 -6.36
C ASP A 90 10.54 -2.22 -5.35
N ALA A 91 11.66 -1.62 -4.92
CA ALA A 91 12.58 -2.22 -3.95
C ALA A 91 12.04 -2.26 -2.51
N LEU A 92 10.85 -1.71 -2.25
CA LEU A 92 10.13 -1.79 -0.98
C LEU A 92 8.97 -2.79 -1.05
N GLY A 93 8.77 -3.45 -2.20
CA GLY A 93 7.66 -4.35 -2.43
C GLY A 93 6.33 -3.61 -2.63
N SER A 94 6.39 -2.35 -3.09
CA SER A 94 5.22 -1.52 -3.32
C SER A 94 4.94 -1.35 -4.82
N ILE A 95 3.67 -1.14 -5.18
CA ILE A 95 3.26 -0.86 -6.55
C ILE A 95 2.14 0.20 -6.57
N PRO A 96 2.26 1.26 -7.39
CA PRO A 96 1.18 2.21 -7.60
C PRO A 96 0.09 1.59 -8.49
N ILE A 97 -1.16 1.74 -8.08
CA ILE A 97 -2.35 1.20 -8.75
C ILE A 97 -3.43 2.28 -8.77
N GLU A 98 -4.07 2.46 -9.91
CA GLU A 98 -5.35 3.18 -10.00
C GLU A 98 -6.48 2.15 -9.90
N ILE A 99 -7.43 2.30 -8.97
CA ILE A 99 -8.54 1.36 -8.77
C ILE A 99 -9.78 2.08 -8.23
N SER A 100 -10.95 1.44 -8.28
CA SER A 100 -12.16 2.01 -7.67
C SER A 100 -12.08 2.02 -6.13
N ALA A 101 -12.83 2.92 -5.48
CA ALA A 101 -12.91 3.01 -4.02
C ALA A 101 -13.35 1.68 -3.36
N ALA A 102 -14.25 0.94 -4.00
CA ALA A 102 -14.62 -0.41 -3.57
C ALA A 102 -13.45 -1.40 -3.72
N GLY A 103 -12.66 -1.28 -4.79
CA GLY A 103 -11.46 -2.07 -5.01
C GLY A 103 -10.36 -1.82 -3.97
N VAL A 104 -10.22 -0.60 -3.46
CA VAL A 104 -9.31 -0.30 -2.34
C VAL A 104 -9.66 -1.13 -1.10
N LYS A 105 -10.95 -1.25 -0.78
CA LYS A 105 -11.43 -2.09 0.34
C LYS A 105 -11.17 -3.57 0.06
N ALA A 106 -11.37 -4.04 -1.17
CA ALA A 106 -11.07 -5.41 -1.57
C ALA A 106 -9.57 -5.75 -1.47
N LEU A 107 -8.70 -4.84 -1.88
CA LEU A 107 -7.25 -4.97 -1.71
C LEU A 107 -6.87 -5.05 -0.23
N ALA A 108 -7.43 -4.19 0.62
CA ALA A 108 -7.17 -4.24 2.07
C ALA A 108 -7.66 -5.53 2.74
N ALA A 109 -8.67 -6.19 2.19
CA ALA A 109 -9.14 -7.49 2.66
C ALA A 109 -8.19 -8.64 2.29
N SER A 110 -7.34 -8.49 1.26
CA SER A 110 -6.48 -9.56 0.74
C SER A 110 -5.28 -9.87 1.64
N ASP A 111 -5.03 -11.14 1.97
CA ASP A 111 -3.95 -11.57 2.87
C ASP A 111 -2.53 -11.34 2.34
N VAL A 112 -2.39 -11.20 1.01
CA VAL A 112 -1.11 -10.89 0.35
C VAL A 112 -0.82 -9.39 0.29
N VAL A 113 -1.72 -8.54 0.80
CA VAL A 113 -1.50 -7.09 0.94
C VAL A 113 -1.08 -6.79 2.38
N LYS A 114 0.01 -6.02 2.53
CA LYS A 114 0.54 -5.55 3.82
C LYS A 114 -0.11 -4.22 4.22
N ALA A 115 -0.23 -3.28 3.28
CA ALA A 115 -0.87 -1.99 3.48
C ALA A 115 -1.33 -1.39 2.14
N VAL A 116 -2.30 -0.47 2.20
CA VAL A 116 -2.74 0.35 1.07
C VAL A 116 -2.71 1.80 1.51
N LEU A 117 -1.87 2.61 0.85
CA LEU A 117 -1.78 4.03 1.09
C LEU A 117 -2.44 4.80 -0.05
N GLU A 118 -3.05 5.93 0.29
CA GLU A 118 -3.49 6.90 -0.71
C GLU A 118 -2.27 7.58 -1.32
N GLU A 119 -2.26 7.74 -2.64
CA GLU A 119 -1.27 8.60 -3.29
C GLU A 119 -1.61 10.06 -2.98
N GLN A 120 -0.69 10.77 -2.34
CA GLN A 120 -0.86 12.17 -1.95
C GLN A 120 -0.06 13.08 -2.88
N GLU A 121 -0.59 14.26 -3.15
CA GLU A 121 0.13 15.30 -3.87
C GLU A 121 1.35 15.77 -3.08
N ILE A 122 2.51 15.86 -3.74
CA ILE A 122 3.74 16.41 -3.15
C ILE A 122 3.96 17.79 -3.75
N VAL A 123 3.78 18.83 -2.95
CA VAL A 123 3.99 20.22 -3.36
C VAL A 123 5.33 20.76 -2.83
N PRO A 124 6.11 21.52 -3.63
CA PRO A 124 7.34 22.15 -3.16
C PRO A 124 7.08 23.14 -2.01
N ALA A 125 7.92 23.11 -0.98
CA ALA A 125 7.76 23.93 0.23
C ALA A 125 7.85 25.46 0.00
N ASN A 126 8.35 25.91 -1.15
CA ASN A 126 8.64 27.33 -1.42
C ASN A 126 7.59 28.04 -2.28
N GLY A 127 6.43 27.43 -2.53
CA GLY A 127 5.29 28.09 -3.17
C GLY A 127 4.34 28.67 -2.14
N ILE A 128 4.03 29.96 -2.25
CA ILE A 128 3.02 30.66 -1.45
C ILE A 128 1.66 30.00 -1.72
N ASN A 129 1.32 28.95 -0.97
CA ASN A 129 -0.02 28.38 -0.79
C ASN A 129 0.10 27.18 0.15
N SER A 130 0.14 27.43 1.46
CA SER A 130 -0.13 26.39 2.45
C SER A 130 -1.61 26.02 2.36
N VAL A 131 -1.97 25.13 1.43
CA VAL A 131 -3.25 24.43 1.50
C VAL A 131 -3.12 23.41 2.62
N TYR A 132 -3.37 23.84 3.84
CA TYR A 132 -3.75 22.91 4.89
C TYR A 132 -5.06 22.29 4.45
N ILE A 133 -5.01 21.05 3.95
CA ILE A 133 -6.22 20.25 3.79
C ILE A 133 -6.75 20.03 5.20
N HIS A 134 -7.77 20.81 5.58
CA HIS A 134 -8.56 20.53 6.74
C HIS A 134 -9.08 19.09 6.58
N SER A 135 -8.55 18.18 7.40
CA SER A 135 -9.19 16.91 7.67
C SER A 135 -10.60 17.24 8.13
N ARG A 136 -11.59 17.09 7.26
CA ARG A 136 -12.98 17.04 7.68
C ARG A 136 -13.08 15.80 8.56
N GLU A 137 -13.42 16.04 9.81
CA GLU A 137 -13.64 15.01 10.82
C GLU A 137 -14.62 13.97 10.26
N CYS A 138 -14.18 12.71 10.27
CA CYS A 138 -15.03 11.62 10.68
C CYS A 138 -14.97 11.54 12.21
#